data_AF-A0A059CPB5-F1
#
_entry.id   AF-A0A059CPB5-F1
#
_cell.length_a   1.000
_cell.length_b   1.000
_cell.length_c   1.000
_cell.angle_alpha   90.00
_cell.angle_beta   90.00
_cell.angle_gamma   90.00
#
_symmetry.space_group_name_H-M   'P 1'
#
loop_
_entity.id
_entity.type
_entity.pdbx_description
1 polymer ?
#
loop_
_entity_poly.entity_id
_entity_poly.type
_entity_poly.pdbx_seq_one_letter_code
_entity_poly.pdbx_strand_id
1 'polypeptide(L)'
;MASIKFKVTSFDDQNNFELWRINMSALLHSEGLVRALDRNYPDDMTSAEIKEMDKKAHSIIQLSLSDKVFHEVTDEETVLGLWNKLESLYMKKSLKIRLFLKHLLYALKVQKCTPIQ
;
A
#
# COMPACT_ATOMS: atom_id res chain seq x y z
N MET A 1 -7.40 28.42 3.23
CA MET A 1 -6.47 27.57 2.44
C MET A 1 -7.23 26.35 1.99
N ALA A 2 -7.30 26.08 0.68
CA ALA A 2 -8.02 24.92 0.17
C ALA A 2 -7.24 23.65 0.51
N SER A 3 -7.71 22.88 1.49
CA SER A 3 -7.23 21.51 1.72
C SER A 3 -7.58 20.68 0.49
N ILE A 4 -6.59 20.39 -0.34
CA ILE A 4 -6.71 19.38 -1.39
C ILE A 4 -6.89 18.04 -0.65
N LYS A 5 -8.15 17.59 -0.53
CA LYS A 5 -8.45 16.26 -0.02
C LYS A 5 -7.96 15.26 -1.07
N PHE A 6 -6.73 14.79 -0.92
CA PHE A 6 -6.25 13.64 -1.68
C PHE A 6 -7.09 12.44 -1.27
N LYS A 7 -8.08 12.11 -2.11
CA LYS A 7 -8.87 10.89 -1.95
C LYS A 7 -8.00 9.75 -2.44
N VAL A 8 -7.21 9.16 -1.54
CA VAL A 8 -6.56 7.88 -1.82
C VAL A 8 -7.66 6.87 -2.11
N THR A 9 -7.62 6.26 -3.28
CA THR A 9 -8.53 5.17 -3.65
C THR A 9 -8.36 4.03 -2.67
N SER A 10 -9.46 3.51 -2.13
CA SER A 10 -9.44 2.38 -1.20
C SER A 10 -8.79 1.15 -1.86
N PHE A 11 -7.91 0.47 -1.14
CA PHE A 11 -7.27 -0.75 -1.64
C PHE A 11 -8.18 -1.96 -1.46
N ASP A 12 -8.51 -2.61 -2.57
CA ASP A 12 -9.55 -3.62 -2.71
C ASP A 12 -9.03 -4.97 -3.18
N ASP A 13 -7.74 -5.27 -2.95
CA ASP A 13 -7.01 -6.46 -3.41
C ASP A 13 -6.79 -6.61 -4.93
N GLN A 14 -7.63 -5.99 -5.75
CA GLN A 14 -7.60 -6.07 -7.22
C GLN A 14 -6.74 -4.98 -7.85
N ASN A 15 -6.69 -3.82 -7.21
CA ASN A 15 -5.90 -2.69 -7.66
C ASN A 15 -4.39 -2.94 -7.58
N ASN A 16 -3.60 -2.17 -8.34
CA ASN A 16 -2.15 -2.28 -8.29
C ASN A 16 -1.62 -1.82 -6.91
N PHE A 17 -1.23 -2.79 -6.09
CA PHE A 17 -0.69 -2.54 -4.75
C PHE A 17 0.52 -1.60 -4.75
N GLU A 18 1.43 -1.68 -5.72
CA GLU A 18 2.59 -0.79 -5.78
C GLU A 18 2.15 0.67 -5.98
N LEU A 19 1.16 0.90 -6.82
CA LEU A 19 0.63 2.24 -7.06
C LEU A 19 -0.10 2.78 -5.82
N TRP A 20 -0.93 1.95 -5.18
CA TRP A 20 -1.58 2.32 -3.93
C TRP A 20 -0.55 2.63 -2.83
N ARG A 21 0.50 1.81 -2.69
CA ARG A 21 1.57 2.01 -1.72
C ARG A 21 2.28 3.34 -1.92
N ILE A 22 2.63 3.69 -3.16
CA ILE A 22 3.28 4.97 -3.50
C ILE A 22 2.37 6.15 -3.12
N ASN A 23 1.08 6.07 -3.47
CA ASN A 23 0.11 7.12 -3.12
C ASN A 23 -0.07 7.25 -1.60
N MET A 24 -0.10 6.13 -0.88
CA MET A 24 -0.22 6.11 0.58
C MET A 24 1.02 6.68 1.27
N SER A 25 2.23 6.30 0.83
CA SER A 25 3.46 6.89 1.35
C SER A 25 3.50 8.40 1.10
N ALA A 26 3.05 8.87 -0.06
CA ALA A 26 2.95 10.30 -0.34
C ALA A 26 1.94 11.02 0.58
N LEU A 27 0.79 10.40 0.87
CA LEU A 27 -0.19 10.93 1.81
C LEU A 27 0.40 11.04 3.22
N LEU A 28 1.01 9.96 3.72
CA LEU A 28 1.63 9.95 5.05
C LEU A 28 2.79 10.94 5.14
N HIS A 29 3.56 11.12 4.07
CA HIS A 29 4.60 12.15 3.99
C HIS A 29 4.00 13.56 4.06
N SER A 30 2.90 13.83 3.37
CA SER A 30 2.22 15.14 3.40
C SER A 30 1.64 15.49 4.77
N GLU A 31 1.23 14.47 5.54
CA GLU A 31 0.72 14.61 6.91
C GLU A 31 1.82 14.59 7.98
N GLY A 32 3.10 14.42 7.59
CA GLY A 32 4.23 14.33 8.51
C GLY A 32 4.35 13.01 9.27
N LEU A 33 3.62 11.98 8.85
CA LEU A 33 3.45 10.70 9.55
C LEU A 33 4.36 9.58 9.04
N VAL A 34 5.18 9.83 8.01
CA VAL A 34 6.07 8.83 7.40
C VAL A 34 7.00 8.16 8.42
N ARG A 35 7.38 8.89 9.47
CA ARG A 35 8.24 8.41 10.56
C ARG A 35 7.62 7.26 11.36
N ALA A 36 6.29 7.16 11.41
CA ALA A 36 5.58 6.05 12.04
C ALA A 36 5.77 4.72 11.28
N LEU A 37 6.07 4.78 9.98
CA LEU A 37 6.38 3.58 9.18
C LEU A 37 7.80 3.07 9.46
N ASP A 38 8.76 3.97 9.65
CA ASP A 38 10.17 3.61 9.82
C ASP A 38 10.60 3.47 11.29
N ARG A 39 9.69 3.79 12.23
CA ARG A 39 9.98 3.97 13.67
C ARG A 39 11.20 4.86 13.96
N ASN A 40 11.44 5.82 13.08
CA ASN A 40 12.58 6.74 13.19
C ASN A 40 12.10 8.08 13.76
N TYR A 41 12.06 8.16 15.08
CA TYR A 41 11.62 9.34 15.81
C TYR A 41 12.83 10.15 16.30
N PRO A 42 12.76 11.49 16.30
CA PRO A 42 13.75 12.33 16.94
C PRO A 42 13.84 12.06 18.46
N ASP A 43 15.03 12.16 19.05
CA ASP A 43 15.26 11.91 20.49
C ASP A 43 14.51 12.90 21.40
N ASP A 44 14.17 14.06 20.86
CA ASP A 44 13.40 15.13 21.50
C ASP A 44 11.88 14.89 21.54
N MET A 45 11.38 13.87 20.84
CA MET A 45 9.94 13.57 20.76
C MET A 45 9.47 12.76 21.98
N THR A 46 8.35 13.18 22.59
CA THR A 46 7.82 12.47 23.76
C THR A 46 7.12 11.17 23.36
N SER A 47 7.13 10.19 24.28
CA SER A 47 6.42 8.91 24.07
C SER A 47 4.92 9.06 23.78
N ALA A 48 4.31 10.13 24.25
CA ALA A 48 2.91 10.45 23.99
C ALA A 48 2.69 10.92 22.54
N GLU A 49 3.55 11.82 22.05
CA GLU A 49 3.49 12.32 20.67
C GLU A 49 3.77 11.21 19.65
N ILE A 50 4.73 10.33 19.95
CA ILE A 50 5.02 9.14 19.15
C ILE A 50 3.78 8.23 19.04
N LYS A 51 3.13 7.94 20.18
CA LYS A 51 1.91 7.12 20.19
C LYS A 51 0.77 7.76 19.41
N GLU A 52 0.60 9.07 19.50
CA GLU A 52 -0.45 9.78 18.77
C GLU A 52 -0.18 9.77 17.26
N MET A 53 1.08 9.96 16.86
CA MET A 53 1.50 9.87 15.47
C MET A 53 1.26 8.47 14.89
N ASP A 54 1.63 7.43 15.65
CA ASP A 54 1.37 6.04 15.28
C ASP A 54 -0.12 5.76 15.15
N LYS A 55 -0.95 6.18 16.12
CA LYS A 55 -2.41 6.00 16.03
C LYS A 55 -3.02 6.69 14.82
N LYS A 56 -2.56 7.91 14.50
CA LYS A 56 -3.04 8.67 13.34
C LYS A 56 -2.64 7.97 12.03
N ALA A 57 -1.39 7.53 11.92
CA ALA A 57 -0.92 6.77 10.76
C ALA A 57 -1.70 5.46 10.61
N HIS A 58 -1.94 4.75 11.72
CA HIS A 58 -2.70 3.51 11.74
C HIS A 58 -4.11 3.73 11.19
N SER A 59 -4.80 4.74 11.72
CA SER A 59 -6.17 5.07 11.32
C SER A 59 -6.26 5.44 9.84
N ILE A 60 -5.31 6.22 9.32
CA ILE A 60 -5.28 6.61 7.89
C ILE A 60 -5.11 5.38 7.01
N ILE A 61 -4.20 4.47 7.36
CA ILE A 61 -4.00 3.25 6.57
C ILE A 61 -5.27 2.41 6.64
N GLN A 62 -5.83 2.16 7.82
CA GLN A 62 -7.07 1.38 7.97
C GLN A 62 -8.23 1.96 7.14
N LEU A 63 -8.46 3.27 7.18
CA LEU A 63 -9.52 3.94 6.42
C LEU A 63 -9.35 3.89 4.90
N SER A 64 -8.14 3.60 4.44
CA SER A 64 -7.83 3.47 3.02
C SER A 64 -7.86 2.02 2.52
N LEU A 65 -8.18 1.06 3.38
CA LEU A 65 -8.39 -0.34 3.01
C LEU A 65 -9.88 -0.60 2.81
N SER A 66 -10.20 -1.55 1.92
CA SER A 66 -11.54 -2.14 1.86
C SER A 66 -11.75 -3.14 2.99
N ASP A 67 -13.00 -3.44 3.32
CA ASP A 67 -13.37 -4.38 4.39
C ASP A 67 -12.71 -5.76 4.25
N LYS A 68 -12.53 -6.24 3.00
CA LYS A 68 -11.87 -7.53 2.72
C LYS A 68 -10.40 -7.51 3.14
N VAL A 69 -9.67 -6.47 2.71
CA VAL A 69 -8.25 -6.34 3.02
C VAL A 69 -8.06 -6.04 4.50
N PHE A 70 -8.94 -5.23 5.08
CA PHE A 70 -8.94 -4.92 6.50
C PHE A 70 -9.04 -6.19 7.36
N HIS A 71 -9.93 -7.12 7.01
CA HIS A 71 -10.07 -8.39 7.71
C HIS A 71 -8.80 -9.27 7.62
N GLU A 72 -8.02 -9.19 6.54
CA GLU A 72 -6.75 -9.92 6.41
C GLU A 72 -5.62 -9.32 7.29
N VAL A 73 -5.73 -8.04 7.66
CA VAL A 73 -4.69 -7.32 8.43
C VAL A 73 -5.11 -6.95 9.86
N THR A 74 -6.32 -7.33 10.28
CA THR A 74 -6.92 -7.01 11.59
C THR A 74 -6.09 -7.48 12.78
N ASP A 75 -5.27 -8.54 12.61
CA ASP A 75 -4.45 -9.08 13.69
C ASP A 75 -3.27 -8.17 14.10
N GLU A 76 -2.97 -7.13 13.34
CA GLU A 76 -1.82 -6.25 13.56
C GLU A 76 -2.22 -4.99 14.34
N GLU A 77 -1.76 -4.87 15.59
CA GLU A 77 -2.02 -3.69 16.43
C GLU A 77 -1.06 -2.51 16.14
N THR A 78 0.06 -2.77 15.47
CA THR A 78 1.09 -1.76 15.20
C THR A 78 1.10 -1.31 13.74
N VAL A 79 1.30 -0.01 13.50
CA VAL A 79 1.44 0.57 12.15
C VAL A 79 2.47 -0.17 11.31
N LEU A 80 3.64 -0.40 11.89
CA LEU A 80 4.74 -1.10 11.22
C LEU A 80 4.35 -2.55 10.88
N GLY A 81 3.72 -3.26 11.81
CA GLY A 81 3.26 -4.64 11.59
C GLY A 81 2.23 -4.70 10.47
N LEU A 82 1.23 -3.81 10.51
CA LEU A 82 0.21 -3.69 9.49
C LEU A 82 0.81 -3.36 8.12
N TRP A 83 1.76 -2.42 8.05
CA TRP A 83 2.44 -2.05 6.80
C TRP A 83 3.24 -3.23 6.22
N ASN A 84 4.04 -3.91 7.05
CA ASN A 84 4.84 -5.05 6.61
C ASN A 84 3.99 -6.25 6.18
N LYS A 85 2.85 -6.50 6.86
CA LYS A 85 1.91 -7.56 6.49
C LYS A 85 1.28 -7.26 5.12
N LEU A 86 0.85 -6.02 4.89
CA LEU A 86 0.37 -5.57 3.58
C LEU A 86 1.41 -5.79 2.48
N GLU A 87 2.66 -5.38 2.70
CA GLU A 87 3.74 -5.61 1.73
C GLU A 87 3.96 -7.09 1.47
N SER A 88 4.06 -7.93 2.50
CA SER A 88 4.28 -9.37 2.34
C SER A 88 3.17 -10.07 1.57
N LEU A 89 1.91 -9.73 1.85
CA LEU A 89 0.73 -10.33 1.18
C LEU A 89 0.61 -9.88 -0.27
N TYR A 90 0.74 -8.58 -0.52
CA TYR A 90 0.35 -7.99 -1.80
C TYR A 90 1.52 -7.74 -2.76
N MET A 91 2.75 -7.65 -2.28
CA MET A 91 3.94 -7.56 -3.17
C MET A 91 4.19 -8.87 -3.92
N LYS A 92 3.93 -10.02 -3.27
CA LYS A 92 3.97 -11.34 -3.94
C LYS A 92 2.85 -11.48 -4.99
N LYS A 93 1.64 -10.99 -4.69
CA LYS A 93 0.51 -11.00 -5.64
C LYS A 93 0.79 -10.12 -6.85
N SER A 94 1.31 -8.89 -6.66
CA SER A 94 1.64 -7.98 -7.76
C SER A 94 2.74 -8.54 -8.68
N LEU A 95 3.77 -9.19 -8.12
CA LEU A 95 4.80 -9.90 -8.89
C LEU A 95 4.22 -10.98 -9.79
N LYS A 96 3.33 -11.83 -9.25
CA LYS A 96 2.65 -12.88 -10.01
C LYS A 96 1.79 -12.29 -11.15
N ILE A 97 1.05 -11.23 -10.88
CA ILE A 97 0.21 -10.55 -11.88
C ILE A 97 1.08 -9.98 -13.01
N ARG A 98 2.18 -9.28 -12.70
CA ARG A 98 3.10 -8.76 -13.73
C ARG A 98 3.72 -9.86 -14.58
N LEU A 99 4.11 -10.97 -13.96
CA LEU A 99 4.69 -12.12 -14.68
C LEU A 99 3.66 -12.77 -15.60
N PHE A 100 2.43 -12.99 -15.10
CA PHE A 100 1.32 -13.53 -15.89
C PHE A 100 1.01 -12.63 -17.10
N LEU A 101 0.95 -11.31 -16.91
CA LEU A 101 0.71 -10.36 -18.01
C LEU A 101 1.84 -10.39 -19.06
N LYS A 102 3.11 -10.54 -18.64
CA LYS A 102 4.24 -10.73 -19.57
C LYS A 102 4.10 -12.01 -20.38
N HIS A 103 3.73 -13.13 -19.74
CA HIS A 103 3.48 -14.39 -20.45
C HIS A 103 2.32 -14.28 -21.43
N LEU A 104 1.20 -13.67 -21.03
CA LEU A 104 0.04 -13.47 -21.91
C LEU A 104 0.39 -12.60 -23.11
N LEU A 105 1.14 -11.51 -22.90
CA LEU A 105 1.61 -10.65 -23.99
C LEU A 105 2.52 -11.41 -24.96
N TYR A 106 3.41 -12.26 -24.45
CA TYR A 106 4.26 -13.11 -25.28
C TYR A 106 3.43 -14.10 -26.11
N ALA A 107 2.48 -14.80 -25.49
CA ALA A 107 1.59 -15.73 -26.19
C ALA A 107 0.79 -15.03 -27.32
N LEU A 108 0.26 -13.84 -27.06
CA LEU A 108 -0.45 -13.04 -28.06
C LEU A 108 0.47 -12.56 -29.19
N LYS A 109 1.72 -12.20 -28.89
CA LYS A 109 2.72 -11.84 -29.92
C LYS A 109 3.08 -13.02 -30.81
N VAL A 110 3.28 -14.21 -30.23
CA VAL A 110 3.57 -15.44 -30.99
C VAL A 110 2.41 -15.80 -31.91
N GLN A 111 1.17 -15.70 -31.44
CA GLN A 111 -0.02 -16.01 -32.25
C GLN A 111 -0.27 -15.02 -33.39
N LYS A 112 0.16 -13.75 -33.24
CA LYS A 112 0.13 -12.76 -34.34
C LYS A 112 1.24 -12.94 -35.39
N CYS A 113 2.31 -13.67 -35.06
CA CYS A 113 3.46 -13.87 -35.95
C CYS A 113 3.49 -15.24 -36.66
N THR A 114 2.52 -16.12 -36.40
CA THR A 114 2.32 -17.32 -37.23
C THR A 114 1.51 -16.94 -38.47
N PRO A 115 2.08 -17.01 -39.69
CA PRO A 115 1.31 -16.89 -40.91
C PRO A 115 0.34 -18.06 -40.95
N ILE A 116 -0.95 -17.77 -41.02
CA ILE A 116 -1.97 -18.76 -41.36
C ILE A 116 -1.66 -19.17 -42.81
N GLN A 117 -1.23 -20.41 -43.00
CA GLN A 117 -0.98 -21.03 -44.31
C GLN A 117 -2.26 -21.13 -45.12
#